data_AF-A0A5D3Y965-F1
#
_entry.id   AF-A0A5D3Y965-F1
#
_cell.length_a   1.000
_cell.length_b   1.000
_cell.length_c   1.000
_cell.angle_alpha   90.00
_cell.angle_beta   90.00
_cell.angle_gamma   90.00
#
_symmetry.space_group_name_H-M   'P 1'
#
loop_
_entity.id
_entity.type
_entity.pdbx_description
1 polymer ?
#
loop_
_entity_poly.entity_id
_entity_poly.type
_entity_poly.pdbx_seq_one_letter_code
_entity_poly.pdbx_strand_id
1 'polypeptide(L)'
;IGALIGKTLLTISLFIANITADIFYAWLTQDLLPKLLPACVIVMDNATFHKRQDIQTAIANAGHTLEYLPPYSPDLNDIEPKWAQAKAIRKKEGCSIEQLFAAYEI
;
A
#
# COMPACT_ATOMS: atom_id res chain seq x y z
N ILE A 1 4.22 2.56 -3.63
CA ILE A 1 3.23 1.64 -3.04
C ILE A 1 3.37 1.72 -1.53
N GLY A 2 2.29 1.64 -0.75
CA GLY A 2 2.37 1.64 0.70
C GLY A 2 1.24 0.84 1.33
N ALA A 3 1.43 0.42 2.58
CA ALA A 3 0.43 -0.27 3.39
C ALA A 3 0.41 0.30 4.81
N LEU A 4 -0.75 0.23 5.45
CA LEU A 4 -0.96 0.65 6.83
C LEU A 4 -1.47 -0.50 7.69
N ILE A 5 -1.17 -0.44 8.98
CA ILE A 5 -1.86 -1.20 10.01
C ILE A 5 -2.44 -0.19 11.01
N GLY A 6 -3.76 -0.22 11.20
CA GLY A 6 -4.47 0.77 12.01
C GLY A 6 -4.39 2.16 11.39
N LYS A 7 -3.53 3.04 11.93
CA LYS A 7 -3.30 4.40 11.39
C LYS A 7 -1.84 4.68 11.04
N THR A 8 -1.00 3.65 11.13
CA THR A 8 0.45 3.75 10.98
C THR A 8 0.86 3.12 9.66
N LEU A 9 1.69 3.82 8.88
CA LEU A 9 2.28 3.25 7.68
C LEU A 9 3.28 2.16 8.08
N LEU A 10 2.98 0.93 7.69
CA LEU A 10 3.84 -0.23 7.94
C LEU A 10 5.03 -0.23 6.98
N THR A 11 4.78 0.09 5.72
CA THR A 11 5.81 0.19 4.70
C THR A 11 5.40 1.12 3.58
N ILE A 12 6.40 1.76 2.97
CA ILE A 12 6.27 2.67 1.83
C ILE A 12 7.47 2.42 0.92
N SER A 13 7.20 2.29 -0.37
CA SER A 13 8.24 2.15 -1.39
C SER A 13 7.97 3.11 -2.54
N LEU A 14 9.00 3.90 -2.87
CA LEU A 14 9.01 4.82 -4.01
C LEU A 14 9.54 4.09 -5.25
N PHE A 15 8.82 4.19 -6.36
CA PHE A 15 9.20 3.60 -7.64
C PHE A 15 9.28 4.68 -8.70
N ILE A 16 10.38 4.69 -9.45
CA ILE A 16 10.57 5.56 -10.63
C ILE A 16 10.14 4.77 -11.88
N ALA A 17 8.91 4.26 -11.87
CA ALA A 17 8.31 3.45 -12.93
C ALA A 17 6.78 3.43 -12.78
N ASN A 18 6.07 3.06 -13.85
CA ASN A 18 4.67 2.68 -13.73
C ASN A 18 4.56 1.39 -12.91
N ILE A 19 3.62 1.36 -11.96
CA ILE A 19 3.37 0.16 -11.18
C ILE A 19 2.68 -0.87 -12.06
N THR A 20 3.43 -1.90 -12.44
CA THR A 20 2.88 -3.09 -13.08
C THR A 20 2.49 -4.11 -12.04
N ALA A 21 1.75 -5.11 -12.50
CA ALA A 21 1.36 -6.22 -11.67
C ALA A 21 2.56 -7.03 -11.15
N ASP A 22 3.66 -7.11 -11.92
CA ASP A 22 4.91 -7.77 -11.49
C ASP A 22 5.67 -6.96 -10.43
N ILE A 23 5.71 -5.63 -10.59
CA ILE A 23 6.30 -4.74 -9.58
C ILE A 23 5.52 -4.83 -8.28
N PHE A 24 4.18 -4.85 -8.37
CA PHE A 24 3.32 -5.01 -7.20
C PHE A 24 3.53 -6.38 -6.54
N TYR A 25 3.59 -7.46 -7.32
CA TYR A 25 3.86 -8.81 -6.79
C TYR A 25 5.22 -8.89 -6.08
N ALA A 26 6.27 -8.31 -6.67
CA ALA A 26 7.59 -8.23 -6.06
C ALA A 26 7.55 -7.45 -4.74
N TRP A 27 6.93 -6.27 -4.72
CA TRP A 27 6.77 -5.48 -3.51
C TRP A 27 5.97 -6.23 -2.43
N LEU A 28 4.85 -6.85 -2.80
CA LEU A 28 4.02 -7.63 -1.88
C LEU A 28 4.83 -8.73 -1.20
N THR A 29 5.53 -9.54 -1.99
CA THR A 29 6.23 -10.74 -1.50
C THR A 29 7.54 -10.42 -0.77
N GLN A 30 8.27 -9.41 -1.23
CA GLN A 30 9.59 -9.09 -0.69
C GLN A 30 9.54 -8.05 0.43
N ASP A 31 8.50 -7.21 0.48
CA ASP A 31 8.41 -6.10 1.42
C ASP A 31 7.24 -6.23 2.39
N LEU A 32 6.01 -6.39 1.87
CA LEU A 32 4.81 -6.37 2.72
C LEU A 32 4.66 -7.65 3.56
N LEU A 33 4.60 -8.82 2.91
CA LEU A 33 4.32 -10.09 3.60
C LEU A 33 5.29 -10.39 4.76
N PRO A 34 6.62 -10.17 4.64
CA PRO A 34 7.54 -10.41 5.75
C PRO A 34 7.32 -9.52 6.99
N LYS A 35 6.58 -8.41 6.85
CA LYS A 35 6.32 -7.43 7.92
C LYS A 35 4.95 -7.60 8.58
N LEU A 36 4.08 -8.44 8.03
CA LEU A 36 2.74 -8.63 8.57
C LEU A 36 2.76 -9.48 9.84
N LEU A 37 1.82 -9.20 10.73
CA LEU A 37 1.54 -10.08 11.86
C LEU A 37 0.83 -11.36 11.37
N PRO A 38 0.95 -12.48 12.08
CA PRO A 38 0.25 -13.71 11.71
C PRO A 38 -1.26 -13.50 11.53
N ALA A 39 -1.84 -14.13 10.51
CA ALA A 39 -3.29 -14.13 10.25
C ALA A 39 -3.95 -12.75 10.05
N CYS A 40 -3.21 -11.75 9.54
CA CYS A 40 -3.80 -10.48 9.10
C CYS A 40 -4.84 -10.65 7.98
N VAL A 41 -5.80 -9.72 7.93
CA VAL A 41 -6.64 -9.44 6.76
C VAL A 41 -6.02 -8.30 5.97
N ILE A 42 -5.66 -8.57 4.72
CA ILE A 42 -5.16 -7.57 3.77
C ILE A 42 -6.36 -7.04 2.99
N VAL A 43 -6.59 -5.74 3.06
CA VAL A 43 -7.64 -5.06 2.29
C VAL A 43 -6.99 -4.29 1.14
N MET A 44 -7.41 -4.55 -0.10
CA MET A 44 -6.92 -3.87 -1.29
C MET A 44 -8.05 -3.16 -2.04
N ASP A 45 -7.72 -2.11 -2.80
CA ASP A 45 -8.68 -1.55 -3.76
C ASP A 45 -8.98 -2.56 -4.90
N ASN A 46 -9.98 -2.23 -5.71
CA ASN A 46 -10.50 -3.13 -6.72
C ASN A 46 -9.73 -3.10 -8.06
N ALA A 47 -8.46 -2.68 -8.08
CA ALA A 47 -7.65 -2.63 -9.30
C ALA A 47 -7.48 -4.03 -9.93
N THR A 48 -7.53 -4.10 -11.25
CA THR A 48 -7.48 -5.38 -11.98
C THR A 48 -6.20 -6.17 -11.72
N PHE A 49 -5.07 -5.49 -11.57
CA PHE A 49 -3.79 -6.15 -11.32
C PHE A 49 -3.66 -6.71 -9.89
N HIS A 50 -4.41 -6.20 -8.90
CA HIS A 50 -4.45 -6.80 -7.56
C HIS A 50 -5.08 -8.20 -7.58
N LYS A 51 -5.91 -8.49 -8.59
CA LYS A 51 -6.64 -9.76 -8.72
C LYS A 51 -5.86 -10.87 -9.42
N ARG A 52 -4.58 -10.70 -9.74
CA ARG A 52 -3.80 -11.82 -10.31
C ARG A 52 -3.78 -13.01 -9.35
N GLN A 53 -3.81 -14.21 -9.93
CA GLN A 53 -3.87 -15.45 -9.17
C GLN A 53 -2.63 -15.67 -8.29
N ASP A 54 -1.44 -15.27 -8.76
CA ASP A 54 -0.19 -15.41 -8.02
C ASP A 54 -0.13 -14.52 -6.78
N ILE A 55 -0.66 -13.30 -6.85
CA ILE A 55 -0.84 -12.40 -5.70
C ILE A 55 -1.73 -13.05 -4.64
N GLN A 56 -2.92 -13.53 -5.04
CA GLN A 56 -3.86 -14.19 -4.12
C GLN A 56 -3.23 -15.43 -3.47
N THR A 57 -2.53 -16.23 -4.27
CA THR A 57 -1.86 -17.46 -3.82
C THR A 57 -0.72 -17.14 -2.84
N ALA A 58 0.08 -16.12 -3.10
CA ALA A 58 1.15 -15.70 -2.19
C ALA A 58 0.61 -15.24 -0.82
N ILE A 59 -0.49 -14.48 -0.81
CA ILE A 59 -1.15 -14.02 0.42
C ILE A 59 -1.71 -15.21 1.22
N ALA A 60 -2.42 -16.12 0.55
CA ALA A 60 -2.97 -17.31 1.19
C ALA A 60 -1.88 -18.24 1.75
N ASN A 61 -0.79 -18.46 0.99
CA ASN A 61 0.34 -19.28 1.43
C ASN A 61 1.09 -18.66 2.62
N ALA A 62 1.09 -17.32 2.74
CA ALA A 62 1.60 -16.62 3.91
C ALA A 62 0.66 -16.68 5.13
N GLY A 63 -0.52 -17.31 4.99
CA GLY A 63 -1.49 -17.48 6.07
C GLY A 63 -2.35 -16.25 6.34
N HIS A 64 -2.53 -15.38 5.34
CA HIS A 64 -3.34 -14.17 5.45
C HIS A 64 -4.63 -14.26 4.63
N THR A 65 -5.64 -13.50 5.04
CA THR A 65 -6.90 -13.36 4.31
C THR A 65 -6.83 -12.15 3.39
N LEU A 66 -7.43 -12.23 2.21
CA LEU A 66 -7.53 -11.13 1.26
C LEU A 66 -8.98 -10.69 1.08
N GLU A 67 -9.22 -9.39 1.24
CA GLU A 67 -10.49 -8.73 0.96
C GLU A 67 -10.29 -7.58 -0.03
N TYR A 68 -11.32 -7.30 -0.83
CA TYR A 68 -11.32 -6.19 -1.78
C TYR A 68 -12.41 -5.18 -1.42
N LEU A 69 -12.07 -3.90 -1.55
CA LEU A 69 -13.07 -2.83 -1.45
C LEU A 69 -14.05 -2.88 -2.63
N PRO A 70 -15.31 -2.43 -2.45
CA PRO A 70 -16.24 -2.24 -3.54
C PRO A 70 -15.67 -1.31 -4.63
N PRO A 71 -16.09 -1.45 -5.89
CA PRO A 71 -15.69 -0.54 -6.95
C PRO A 71 -16.02 0.92 -6.59
N TYR A 72 -15.09 1.84 -6.87
CA TYR A 72 -15.25 3.27 -6.66
C TYR A 72 -15.54 3.70 -5.21
N SER A 73 -15.03 2.97 -4.22
CA SER A 73 -15.14 3.29 -2.79
C SER A 73 -13.83 3.75 -2.15
N PRO A 74 -13.20 4.86 -2.61
CA PRO A 74 -11.97 5.37 -2.02
C PRO A 74 -12.16 5.87 -0.59
N ASP A 75 -13.39 6.21 -0.21
CA ASP A 75 -13.79 6.59 1.15
C ASP A 75 -13.66 5.45 2.16
N LEU A 76 -13.68 4.19 1.68
CA LEU A 76 -13.44 3.00 2.50
C LEU A 76 -11.96 2.60 2.55
N ASN A 77 -11.08 3.32 1.85
CA ASN A 77 -9.65 3.05 1.84
C ASN A 77 -8.92 3.96 2.83
N ASP A 78 -8.62 3.42 4.02
CA ASP A 78 -7.99 4.14 5.13
C ASP A 78 -6.64 4.80 4.81
N ILE A 79 -5.97 4.41 3.71
CA ILE A 79 -4.69 5.01 3.29
C ILE A 79 -4.88 6.33 2.53
N GLU A 80 -6.06 6.57 1.94
CA GLU A 80 -6.31 7.76 1.11
C GLU A 80 -6.12 9.07 1.89
N PRO A 81 -6.59 9.22 3.14
CA PRO A 81 -6.30 10.39 3.97
C PRO A 81 -4.81 10.64 4.19
N LYS A 82 -3.99 9.57 4.36
CA LYS A 82 -2.54 9.70 4.53
C LYS A 82 -1.87 10.22 3.26
N TRP A 83 -2.29 9.73 2.09
CA TRP A 83 -1.80 10.27 0.82
C TRP A 83 -2.26 11.71 0.57
N ALA A 84 -3.49 12.06 0.95
CA ALA A 84 -3.97 13.43 0.87
C ALA A 84 -3.14 14.38 1.75
N GLN A 85 -2.83 13.98 2.98
CA GLN A 85 -1.95 14.72 3.89
C GLN A 85 -0.55 14.92 3.29
N ALA A 86 0.09 13.83 2.81
CA ALA A 86 1.40 13.88 2.18
C ALA A 86 1.45 14.87 1.00
N LYS A 87 0.44 14.80 0.11
CA LYS A 87 0.31 15.70 -1.04
C LYS A 87 0.12 17.16 -0.61
N ALA A 88 -0.66 17.42 0.43
CA ALA A 88 -0.90 18.77 0.94
C ALA A 88 0.37 19.39 1.53
N ILE A 89 1.11 18.64 2.35
CA ILE A 89 2.39 19.09 2.92
C ILE A 89 3.39 19.39 1.81
N ARG A 90 3.57 18.47 0.86
CA ARG A 90 4.51 18.67 -0.25
C ARG A 90 4.17 19.91 -1.08
N LYS A 91 2.88 20.14 -1.35
CA LYS A 91 2.42 21.34 -2.09
C LYS A 91 2.74 22.63 -1.33
N LYS A 92 2.65 22.62 -0.01
CA LYS A 92 2.92 23.79 0.84
C LYS A 92 4.42 24.06 0.97
N GLU A 93 5.23 23.03 1.20
CA GLU A 93 6.64 23.16 1.58
C GLU A 93 7.59 23.09 0.38
N GLY A 94 7.14 22.59 -0.79
CA GLY A 94 7.97 22.48 -2.00
C GLY A 94 9.11 21.45 -1.92
N CYS A 95 9.08 20.57 -0.91
CA CYS A 95 10.14 19.61 -0.62
C CYS A 95 10.18 18.39 -1.58
N SER A 96 11.31 17.67 -1.56
CA SER A 96 11.46 16.38 -2.25
C SER A 96 10.63 15.29 -1.57
N ILE A 97 10.42 14.15 -2.25
CA ILE A 97 9.67 13.03 -1.68
C ILE A 97 10.43 12.43 -0.49
N GLU A 98 11.75 12.34 -0.59
CA GLU A 98 12.61 11.84 0.47
C GLU A 98 12.53 12.73 1.71
N GLN A 99 12.60 14.05 1.52
CA GLN A 99 12.44 15.03 2.60
C GLN A 99 11.06 14.93 3.24
N LEU A 100 10.00 14.77 2.43
CA LEU A 100 8.62 14.65 2.90
C LEU A 100 8.47 13.47 3.88
N PHE A 101 8.95 12.28 3.53
CA PHE A 101 8.83 11.10 4.37
C PHE A 101 9.91 11.01 5.48
N ALA A 102 10.96 11.84 5.43
CA ALA A 102 11.94 11.94 6.51
C ALA A 102 11.54 12.96 7.58
N ALA A 103 10.87 14.05 7.20
CA ALA A 103 10.59 15.19 8.09
C ALA A 103 9.20 15.17 8.71
N TYR A 104 8.25 14.42 8.14
CA TYR A 104 6.86 14.41 8.59
C TYR A 104 6.43 12.98 8.94
N GLU A 105 5.71 12.86 10.06
CA GLU A 105 5.01 11.64 10.42
C GLU A 105 3.76 11.53 9.55
N ILE A 106 3.93 10.89 8.40
CA ILE A 106 2.88 10.56 7.43
C ILE A 106 2.39 9.16 7.72
#